data_AF-A0A9E0YG09-F1
#
_entry.id   AF-A0A9E0YG09-F1
#
_cell.length_a   1.000
_cell.length_b   1.000
_cell.length_c   1.000
_cell.angle_alpha   90.00
_cell.angle_beta   90.00
_cell.angle_gamma   90.00
#
_symmetry.space_group_name_H-M   'P 1'
#
loop_
_entity.id
_entity.type
_entity.pdbx_description
1 polymer ?
#
loop_
_entity_poly.entity_id
_entity_poly.type
_entity_poly.pdbx_seq_one_letter_code
_entity_poly.pdbx_strand_id
1 'polypeptide(L)' 'MDDEKKKEEFYERLAKSGVSRRDFMKYCTFLTATMGLSAAHVTRVADVFAAPKQRPPVIWLHFAECTGCT' A
#
# COMPACT_ATOMS: atom_id res chain seq x y z
N MET A 1 8.15 9.82 15.31
CA MET A 1 9.54 9.62 14.85
C MET A 1 9.67 8.34 14.03
N ASP A 2 9.04 7.22 14.45
CA ASP A 2 9.11 5.95 13.70
C ASP A 2 8.42 5.99 12.31
N ASP A 3 7.31 6.71 12.16
CA ASP A 3 6.58 6.77 10.88
C ASP A 3 7.34 7.54 9.80
N GLU A 4 8.12 8.55 10.17
CA GLU A 4 8.91 9.35 9.24
C GLU A 4 10.09 8.53 8.68
N LYS A 5 10.75 7.76 9.55
CA LYS A 5 11.77 6.78 9.15
C LYS A 5 11.22 5.72 8.19
N LYS A 6 10.02 5.19 8.45
CA LYS A 6 9.36 4.22 7.55
C LYS A 6 9.06 4.82 6.16
N LYS A 7 8.64 6.09 6.11
CA LYS A 7 8.41 6.80 4.84
C LYS A 7 9.71 6.95 4.05
N GLU A 8 10.79 7.35 4.70
CA GLU A 8 12.12 7.47 4.06
C GLU A 8 12.60 6.12 3.51
N GLU A 9 12.57 5.06 4.33
CA GLU A 9 12.92 3.70 3.91
C GLU A 9 12.04 3.22 2.73
N PHE A 10 10.74 3.55 2.73
CA PHE A 10 9.84 3.22 1.64
C PHE A 10 10.22 3.91 0.32
N TYR A 11 10.50 5.23 0.36
CA TYR A 11 10.91 5.96 -0.83
C TYR A 11 12.30 5.55 -1.33
N GLU A 12 13.22 5.21 -0.43
CA GLU A 12 14.53 4.68 -0.79
C GLU A 12 14.40 3.33 -1.50
N ARG A 13 13.52 2.44 -1.01
CA ARG A 13 13.21 1.16 -1.67
C ARG A 13 12.61 1.38 -3.07
N LEU A 14 11.66 2.31 -3.21
CA LEU A 14 11.09 2.65 -4.52
C LEU A 14 12.14 3.18 -5.49
N ALA A 15 13.02 4.06 -5.01
CA ALA A 15 14.12 4.60 -5.81
C ALA A 15 15.10 3.50 -6.27
N LYS A 16 15.44 2.55 -5.39
CA LYS A 16 16.24 1.36 -5.75
C LYS A 16 15.57 0.48 -6.80
N SER A 17 14.24 0.43 -6.80
CA SER A 17 13.45 -0.26 -7.83
C SER A 17 13.23 0.57 -9.10
N GLY A 18 13.83 1.77 -9.22
CA GLY A 18 13.70 2.65 -10.39
C GLY A 18 12.37 3.40 -10.47
N VAL A 19 11.55 3.37 -9.42
CA VAL A 19 10.25 4.05 -9.39
C VAL A 19 10.43 5.47 -8.86
N SER A 20 10.07 6.47 -9.68
CA SER A 20 10.11 7.86 -9.26
C SER A 20 8.95 8.20 -8.31
N ARG A 21 9.15 9.21 -7.45
CA ARG A 21 8.06 9.74 -6.59
C ARG A 21 6.83 10.14 -7.40
N ARG A 22 7.02 10.66 -8.63
CA ARG A 22 5.93 11.07 -9.52
C ARG A 22 5.12 9.86 -9.97
N ASP A 23 5.78 8.77 -10.35
CA ASP A 23 5.10 7.56 -10.82
C ASP A 23 4.35 6.86 -9.69
N PHE A 24 4.92 6.87 -8.48
CA PHE A 24 4.19 6.44 -7.28
C PHE A 24 2.91 7.25 -7.03
N MET A 25 2.96 8.58 -7.19
CA MET A 25 1.76 9.42 -7.03
C MET A 25 0.73 9.21 -8.14
N LYS A 26 1.16 8.95 -9.39
CA LYS A 26 0.25 8.54 -10.47
C LYS A 26 -0.44 7.22 -10.13
N TYR A 27 0.30 6.25 -9.62
CA TYR A 27 -0.24 4.97 -9.18
C TYR A 27 -1.30 5.15 -8.07
N CYS A 28 -1.00 5.95 -7.04
CA CYS A 28 -1.96 6.23 -5.98
C CYS A 28 -3.22 6.93 -6.52
N THR A 29 -3.08 7.83 -7.49
CA THR A 29 -4.20 8.52 -8.13
C THR A 29 -5.06 7.54 -8.93
N PHE A 30 -4.43 6.70 -9.73
CA PHE A 30 -5.10 5.65 -10.49
C PHE A 30 -5.86 4.70 -9.56
N LEU A 31 -5.22 4.21 -8.51
CA LEU A 31 -5.84 3.33 -7.52
C LEU A 31 -7.02 4.00 -6.79
N THR A 32 -6.86 5.27 -6.42
CA THR A 32 -7.95 6.04 -5.79
C THR A 32 -9.16 6.12 -6.73
N ALA A 33 -8.92 6.36 -8.02
CA ALA A 33 -9.97 6.42 -9.03
C ALA A 33 -10.62 5.05 -9.29
N THR A 34 -9.85 3.96 -9.36
CA THR A 34 -10.42 2.61 -9.56
C THR A 34 -11.27 2.15 -8.39
N MET A 35 -10.96 2.62 -7.17
CA MET A 35 -11.78 2.41 -5.98
C MET A 35 -13.00 3.34 -5.91
N GLY A 36 -13.22 4.22 -6.90
CA GLY A 36 -14.32 5.18 -6.91
C GLY A 36 -14.20 6.29 -5.85
N LEU A 37 -13.00 6.52 -5.31
CA LEU A 37 -12.77 7.51 -4.28
C LEU A 37 -12.51 8.90 -4.88
N SER A 38 -12.89 9.94 -4.14
CA SER A 38 -12.58 11.33 -4.50
C SER A 38 -11.07 11.59 -4.48
N ALA A 39 -10.59 12.48 -5.36
CA ALA A 39 -9.19 12.91 -5.46
C ALA A 39 -8.60 13.44 -4.13
N ALA A 40 -9.44 13.91 -3.21
CA ALA A 40 -9.02 14.30 -1.85
C ALA A 40 -8.36 13.14 -1.06
N HIS A 41 -8.61 11.88 -1.44
CA HIS A 41 -8.07 10.70 -0.75
C HIS A 41 -6.72 10.23 -1.28
N VAL A 42 -6.20 10.80 -2.38
CA VAL A 42 -4.93 10.35 -2.98
C VAL A 42 -3.77 10.46 -2.00
N THR A 43 -3.70 11.54 -1.22
CA THR A 43 -2.66 11.73 -0.20
C THR A 43 -2.78 10.72 0.93
N ARG A 44 -4.01 10.40 1.35
CA ARG A 44 -4.27 9.39 2.38
C ARG A 44 -3.88 7.99 1.89
N VAL A 45 -4.15 7.67 0.63
CA VAL A 45 -3.71 6.42 0.00
C VAL A 45 -2.19 6.34 -0.03
N ALA A 46 -1.51 7.41 -0.46
CA ALA A 46 -0.04 7.46 -0.47
C ALA A 46 0.57 7.29 0.93
N ASP A 47 -0.01 7.92 1.95
CA ASP A 47 0.44 7.80 3.34
C ASP A 47 0.32 6.37 3.88
N VAL A 48 -0.77 5.67 3.56
CA VAL A 48 -0.98 4.27 3.99
C VAL A 48 0.06 3.32 3.38
N PHE A 49 0.52 3.58 2.16
CA PHE A 49 1.59 2.81 1.55
C PHE A 49 2.97 3.16 2.12
N ALA A 50 3.24 4.44 2.34
CA ALA A 50 4.55 4.91 2.79
C ALA A 50 4.80 4.67 4.29
N ALA A 51 3.76 4.74 5.11
CA ALA A 51 3.80 4.42 6.54
C ALA A 51 2.62 3.51 6.91
N PRO A 52 2.69 2.22 6.57
CA PRO A 52 1.60 1.30 6.88
C PRO A 52 1.45 1.18 8.39
N LYS A 53 0.23 1.45 8.87
CA LYS A 53 -0.17 1.08 10.23
C LYS A 53 -0.09 -0.43 10.38
N GLN A 54 0.11 -0.88 11.63
CA GLN A 54 0.11 -2.30 11.94
C GLN A 54 -1.19 -2.94 11.43
N ARG A 55 -1.05 -3.88 10.50
CA ARG A 55 -2.20 -4.61 9.95
C ARG A 55 -2.71 -5.55 11.04
N PRO A 56 -4.04 -5.66 11.24
CA PRO A 56 -4.58 -6.63 12.17
C PRO A 56 -4.09 -8.03 11.82
N PRO A 57 -3.58 -8.82 12.79
CA PRO A 57 -3.21 -10.20 12.53
C PRO A 57 -4.47 -11.00 12.20
N VAL A 58 -4.44 -11.74 11.10
CA VAL A 58 -5.54 -12.61 10.67
C VAL A 58 -5.08 -14.06 10.76
N ILE A 59 -5.84 -14.90 11.45
CA ILE A 59 -5.64 -16.35 11.44
C ILE A 59 -6.50 -16.91 10.33
N TRP A 60 -5.87 -17.45 9.29
CA TRP A 60 -6.55 -18.04 8.14
C TRP A 60 -6.34 -19.56 8.19
N LEU A 61 -7.41 -20.32 8.51
CA LEU A 61 -7.36 -21.76 8.72
C LEU A 61 -8.13 -22.48 7.61
N HIS A 62 -7.46 -23.44 6.98
CA HIS A 62 -8.01 -24.36 5.99
C HIS A 62 -8.09 -25.76 6.63
N PHE A 63 -9.28 -26.35 6.71
CA PHE A 63 -9.49 -27.70 7.28
C PHE A 63 -9.67 -28.74 6.16
N ALA A 64 -10.53 -29.74 6.33
CA ALA A 64 -10.91 -30.66 5.26
C ALA A 64 -11.83 -29.97 4.25
N GLU A 65 -11.29 -29.02 3.49
CA GLU A 65 -12.00 -28.37 2.39
C GLU A 65 -11.66 -29.03 1.05
N CYS A 66 -12.66 -29.10 0.15
CA CYS A 66 -12.50 -29.56 -1.23
C CYS A 66 -12.70 -28.41 -2.24
N THR A 67 -12.72 -27.17 -1.78
CA THR A 67 -12.69 -25.96 -2.60
C THR A 67 -11.32 -25.87 -3.26
N GLY A 68 -11.23 -26.41 -4.48
CA GLY A 68 -10.00 -26.43 -5.26
C GLY A 68 -9.34 -25.05 -5.38
N CYS A 69 -8.02 -25.08 -5.19
CA CYS A 69 -7.03 -24.00 -5.32
C CYS A 69 -7.13 -22.86 -4.29
N THR A 70 -6.37 -23.01 -3.20
CA THR A 70 -5.64 -21.89 -2.58
C THR A 70 -4.79 -21.14 -3.61
#